data_AF-A0A4R3JIU1-F1
#
_entry.id   AF-A0A4R3JIU1-F1
#
_cell.length_a   1.000
_cell.length_b   1.000
_cell.length_c   1.000
_cell.angle_alpha   90.00
_cell.angle_beta   90.00
_cell.angle_gamma   90.00
#
_symmetry.space_group_name_H-M   'P 1'
#
loop_
_entity.id
_entity.type
_entity.pdbx_description
1 polymer ?
#
loop_
_entity_poly.entity_id
_entity_poly.type
_entity_poly.pdbx_seq_one_letter_code
_entity_poly.pdbx_strand_id
1 'polypeptide(L)'
;MTFSKHKLNFKKIITVFGAYMIAFFLFVSTGGAWACDVSLSLEQEQLYWWLLAATIIVSLGLFLLNTNKVNHLSINNKKKIFLFFICCITYIYQFQGNFNWYFSFFFLLIVWFMFFLYQAEDSNIVWKAFINIAVIYAIISLIFYLGGTCLTLIPESGRTSLIWGTWTEDIRTFHNIYYESQKLYLNETLYIPRNCGIFPEGPMYNFVLCVALAAEMFLSQKTHWWKVILLGITALTTFSTTTYVFLIAVFVLYLAKIVFSQKEKSIHKAAFLLLVLLGSILVVGILLNKLTTPSGAGSMNVRTDHLMACFKAWLDSPIIGVGFQNQEAVLAFAEYKQGISMGLVYFIACGGLLMTSLLAIPYIMSGIHAFKTREYNEFIFETLYLLLYFITAVTTYPILRFFIAYILLYDYEKNFCIKRDDWVEKKLNIFLSSRNYSIQTYVQIIKRNKSKIWVTSTGVCIATCTFLVLKEKAFSLMFIVYSLLGFSTSVLLILLFLYITLIIKKNKKMK
;
A
#
# COMPACT_ATOMS: atom_id res chain seq x y z
N MET A 1 48.94 -12.41 -21.60
CA MET A 1 48.11 -11.73 -20.58
C MET A 1 47.03 -10.92 -21.29
N THR A 2 45.85 -11.51 -21.51
CA THR A 2 44.70 -10.84 -22.12
C THR A 2 43.89 -10.16 -21.02
N PHE A 3 44.01 -8.84 -20.92
CA PHE A 3 43.14 -8.02 -20.08
C PHE A 3 41.70 -8.07 -20.64
N SER A 4 40.84 -8.81 -19.97
CA SER A 4 39.38 -8.73 -20.14
C SER A 4 38.92 -7.32 -19.74
N LYS A 5 38.73 -6.44 -20.74
CA LYS A 5 38.03 -5.17 -20.53
C LYS A 5 36.56 -5.46 -20.24
N HIS A 6 36.16 -5.33 -18.98
CA HIS A 6 34.75 -5.13 -18.62
C HIS A 6 34.23 -3.89 -19.38
N LYS A 7 33.61 -4.11 -20.55
CA LYS A 7 32.98 -3.06 -21.33
C LYS A 7 31.80 -2.55 -20.50
N LEU A 8 31.95 -1.35 -19.94
CA LEU A 8 30.92 -0.68 -19.15
C LEU A 8 29.65 -0.60 -19.99
N ASN A 9 28.58 -1.28 -19.58
CA ASN A 9 27.31 -1.25 -20.32
C ASN A 9 26.59 0.07 -20.00
N PHE A 10 26.94 1.11 -20.75
CA PHE A 10 26.44 2.48 -20.57
C PHE A 10 24.90 2.55 -20.56
N LYS A 11 24.23 1.74 -21.39
CA LYS A 11 22.77 1.60 -21.38
C LYS A 11 22.27 1.15 -20.01
N LYS A 12 22.84 0.08 -19.46
CA LYS A 12 22.45 -0.44 -18.13
C LYS A 12 22.63 0.61 -17.03
N ILE A 13 23.71 1.41 -17.10
CA ILE A 13 23.94 2.50 -16.14
C ILE A 13 22.85 3.56 -16.24
N ILE A 14 22.53 4.03 -17.45
CA ILE A 14 21.47 5.02 -17.65
C ILE A 14 20.10 4.47 -17.23
N THR A 15 19.80 3.20 -17.50
CA THR A 15 18.53 2.60 -17.07
C THR A 15 18.43 2.56 -15.54
N VAL A 16 19.51 2.18 -14.84
CA VAL A 16 19.54 2.16 -13.37
C VAL A 16 19.45 3.58 -12.81
N PHE A 17 20.28 4.51 -13.29
CA PHE A 17 20.25 5.91 -12.87
C PHE A 17 18.88 6.54 -13.08
N GLY A 18 18.31 6.37 -14.27
CA GLY A 18 16.96 6.81 -14.61
C GLY A 18 15.89 6.22 -13.70
N ALA A 19 15.99 4.94 -13.36
CA ALA A 19 15.06 4.30 -12.42
C ALA A 19 15.14 4.93 -11.01
N TYR A 20 16.35 5.22 -10.50
CA TYR A 20 16.52 5.91 -9.22
C TYR A 20 16.02 7.36 -9.25
N MET A 21 16.26 8.08 -10.35
CA MET A 21 15.77 9.45 -10.49
C MET A 21 14.24 9.49 -10.53
N ILE A 22 13.61 8.63 -11.34
CA ILE A 22 12.15 8.50 -11.37
C ILE A 22 11.64 8.12 -9.98
N ALA A 23 12.19 7.06 -9.37
CA ALA A 23 11.75 6.60 -8.06
C ALA A 23 11.89 7.65 -6.94
N PHE A 24 12.95 8.47 -6.98
CA PHE A 24 13.15 9.57 -6.05
C PHE A 24 12.04 10.61 -6.18
N PHE A 25 11.78 11.05 -7.41
CA PHE A 25 10.68 11.98 -7.67
C PHE A 25 9.32 11.39 -7.28
N LEU A 26 9.06 10.12 -7.58
CA LEU A 26 7.82 9.45 -7.12
C LEU A 26 7.69 9.47 -5.60
N PHE A 27 8.80 9.27 -4.87
CA PHE A 27 8.80 9.28 -3.41
C PHE A 27 8.51 10.67 -2.84
N VAL A 28 9.28 11.70 -3.26
CA VAL A 28 9.16 13.05 -2.69
C VAL A 28 7.94 13.81 -3.18
N SER A 29 7.47 13.55 -4.41
CA SER A 29 6.29 14.20 -4.97
C SER A 29 4.97 13.58 -4.50
N THR A 30 4.98 12.47 -3.74
CA THR A 30 3.76 11.89 -3.17
C THR A 30 3.39 12.63 -1.87
N GLY A 31 3.08 13.92 -2.02
CA GLY A 31 2.78 14.84 -0.92
C GLY A 31 3.91 14.99 0.09
N GLY A 32 5.16 15.12 -0.37
CA GLY A 32 6.29 15.43 0.51
C GLY A 32 6.21 16.85 1.07
N ALA A 33 6.74 17.04 2.28
CA ALA A 33 6.68 18.30 3.02
C ALA A 33 7.41 19.43 2.29
N TRP A 34 8.42 19.13 1.46
CA TRP A 34 9.19 20.15 0.75
C TRP A 34 8.36 21.06 -0.14
N ALA A 35 7.30 20.53 -0.75
CA ALA A 35 6.40 21.31 -1.60
C ALA A 35 5.35 22.11 -0.81
N CYS A 36 5.30 21.92 0.50
CA CYS A 36 4.35 22.56 1.41
C CYS A 36 5.05 23.47 2.43
N ASP A 37 6.38 23.42 2.50
CA ASP A 37 7.20 24.14 3.46
C ASP A 37 7.38 25.59 3.02
N VAL A 38 6.87 26.55 3.81
CA VAL A 38 6.94 27.98 3.47
C VAL A 38 8.35 28.54 3.43
N SER A 39 9.31 27.86 4.07
CA SER A 39 10.72 28.26 4.03
C SER A 39 11.42 27.83 2.74
N LEU A 40 10.82 26.89 2.00
CA LEU A 40 11.33 26.40 0.73
C LEU A 40 10.53 27.03 -0.42
N SER A 41 11.24 27.64 -1.38
CA SER A 41 10.62 28.19 -2.59
C SER A 41 10.34 27.09 -3.63
N LEU A 42 9.85 25.93 -3.20
CA LEU A 42 9.62 24.76 -4.04
C LEU A 42 8.12 24.47 -4.12
N GLU A 43 7.58 24.49 -5.34
CA GLU A 43 6.17 24.17 -5.57
C GLU A 43 5.98 22.73 -6.02
N GLN A 44 4.83 22.15 -5.68
CA GLN A 44 4.46 20.79 -6.11
C GLN A 44 4.45 20.65 -7.64
N GLU A 45 4.01 21.69 -8.36
CA GLU A 45 4.01 21.71 -9.83
C GLU A 45 5.43 21.64 -10.40
N GLN A 46 6.41 22.32 -9.79
CA GLN A 46 7.80 22.29 -10.21
C GLN A 46 8.38 20.87 -10.13
N LEU A 47 8.07 20.13 -9.06
CA LEU A 47 8.46 18.73 -8.92
C LEU A 47 7.89 17.85 -10.05
N TYR A 48 6.68 18.15 -10.53
CA TYR A 48 6.05 17.39 -11.62
C TYR A 48 6.72 17.68 -12.96
N TRP A 49 7.02 18.94 -13.23
CA TRP A 49 7.77 19.34 -14.43
C TRP A 49 9.17 18.73 -14.44
N TRP A 50 9.88 18.73 -13.31
CA TRP A 50 11.19 18.10 -13.20
C TRP A 50 11.13 16.60 -13.43
N LEU A 51 10.16 15.91 -12.83
CA LEU A 51 9.95 14.48 -13.05
C LEU A 51 9.64 14.17 -14.52
N LEU A 52 8.76 14.95 -15.14
CA LEU A 52 8.41 14.78 -16.55
C LEU A 52 9.63 14.97 -17.45
N ALA A 53 10.36 16.07 -17.29
CA ALA A 53 11.57 16.36 -18.05
C ALA A 53 12.64 15.28 -17.85
N ALA A 54 12.88 14.87 -16.60
CA ALA A 54 13.79 13.79 -16.24
C ALA A 54 13.43 12.48 -16.94
N THR A 55 12.14 12.12 -16.94
CA THR A 55 11.65 10.89 -17.58
C THR A 55 11.81 10.96 -19.11
N ILE A 56 11.52 12.11 -19.73
CA ILE A 56 11.71 12.34 -21.17
C ILE A 56 13.18 12.18 -21.55
N ILE A 57 14.07 12.91 -20.87
CA ILE A 57 15.51 12.93 -21.17
C ILE A 57 16.10 11.53 -21.06
N VAL A 58 15.80 10.82 -19.97
CA VAL A 58 16.28 9.44 -19.77
C VAL A 58 15.74 8.51 -20.83
N SER A 59 14.45 8.59 -21.15
CA SER A 59 13.83 7.67 -22.09
C SER A 59 14.29 7.91 -23.52
N LEU A 60 14.49 9.17 -23.93
CA LEU A 60 15.11 9.51 -25.21
C LEU A 60 16.58 9.06 -25.27
N GLY A 61 17.34 9.30 -24.20
CA GLY A 61 18.72 8.84 -24.10
C GLY A 61 18.84 7.32 -24.23
N LEU A 62 17.97 6.56 -23.56
CA LEU A 62 17.89 5.11 -23.71
C LEU A 62 17.52 4.69 -25.13
N PHE A 63 16.62 5.43 -25.79
CA PHE A 63 16.16 5.10 -27.13
C PHE A 63 17.28 5.25 -28.15
N LEU A 64 18.03 6.35 -28.06
CA LEU A 64 19.20 6.61 -28.90
C LEU A 64 20.32 5.56 -28.70
N LEU A 65 20.43 4.99 -27.50
CA LEU A 65 21.39 3.93 -27.18
C LEU A 65 20.89 2.52 -27.55
N ASN A 66 19.61 2.35 -27.84
CA ASN A 66 18.98 1.05 -28.10
C ASN A 66 18.90 0.72 -29.59
N THR A 67 19.96 0.97 -30.34
CA THR A 67 19.97 0.81 -31.82
C THR A 67 19.79 -0.63 -32.30
N ASN A 68 20.04 -1.64 -31.45
CA ASN A 68 20.15 -3.04 -31.87
C ASN A 68 19.17 -4.02 -31.19
N LYS A 69 18.25 -3.56 -30.33
CA LYS A 69 17.33 -4.44 -29.57
C LYS A 69 15.87 -4.07 -29.83
N VAL A 70 15.18 -4.90 -30.62
CA VAL A 70 13.72 -4.81 -30.80
C VAL A 70 13.05 -5.55 -29.64
N ASN A 71 12.50 -4.81 -28.69
CA ASN A 71 11.66 -5.40 -27.65
C ASN A 71 10.27 -5.65 -28.26
N HIS A 72 9.81 -6.90 -28.33
CA HIS A 72 8.45 -7.17 -28.79
C HIS A 72 7.45 -7.05 -27.64
N LEU A 73 6.44 -6.20 -27.81
CA LEU A 73 5.26 -6.14 -26.93
C LEU A 73 4.36 -7.35 -27.19
N SER A 74 3.91 -8.00 -26.11
CA SER A 74 2.87 -9.04 -26.21
C SER A 74 1.54 -8.47 -26.71
N ILE A 75 0.69 -9.34 -27.24
CA ILE A 75 -0.64 -8.98 -27.74
C ILE A 75 -1.48 -8.34 -26.62
N ASN A 76 -1.38 -8.85 -25.39
CA ASN A 76 -2.08 -8.30 -24.23
C ASN A 76 -1.60 -6.89 -23.89
N ASN A 77 -0.30 -6.62 -23.95
CA ASN A 77 0.23 -5.28 -23.76
C ASN A 77 -0.28 -4.31 -24.84
N LYS A 78 -0.27 -4.73 -26.11
CA LYS A 78 -0.83 -3.90 -27.21
C LYS A 78 -2.30 -3.54 -26.97
N LYS A 79 -3.12 -4.50 -26.52
CA LYS A 79 -4.53 -4.25 -26.17
C LYS A 79 -4.69 -3.24 -25.02
N LYS A 80 -3.88 -3.36 -23.96
CA LYS A 80 -3.88 -2.43 -22.82
C LYS A 80 -3.43 -1.02 -23.25
N ILE A 81 -2.40 -0.91 -24.07
CA ILE A 81 -1.93 0.37 -24.63
C ILE A 81 -3.00 1.01 -25.51
N PHE A 82 -3.65 0.21 -26.36
CA PHE A 82 -4.75 0.69 -27.21
C PHE A 82 -5.93 1.19 -26.37
N LEU A 83 -6.31 0.45 -25.32
CA LEU A 83 -7.30 0.90 -24.33
C LEU A 83 -6.90 2.26 -23.73
N PHE A 84 -5.64 2.44 -23.34
CA PHE A 84 -5.16 3.71 -22.81
C PHE A 84 -5.37 4.88 -23.78
N PHE A 85 -4.97 4.73 -25.04
CA PHE A 85 -5.16 5.77 -26.04
C PHE A 85 -6.64 6.05 -26.33
N ILE A 86 -7.47 5.02 -26.46
CA ILE A 86 -8.93 5.20 -26.62
C ILE A 86 -9.50 5.99 -25.46
N CYS A 87 -9.22 5.56 -24.23
CA CYS A 87 -9.77 6.22 -23.05
C CYS A 87 -9.34 7.68 -22.98
N CYS A 88 -8.06 7.98 -23.24
CA CYS A 88 -7.56 9.35 -23.18
C CYS A 88 -8.14 10.23 -24.30
N ILE A 89 -8.22 9.73 -25.54
CA ILE A 89 -8.80 10.47 -26.66
C ILE A 89 -10.29 10.72 -26.44
N THR A 90 -11.04 9.71 -25.99
CA THR A 90 -12.47 9.86 -25.66
C THR A 90 -12.67 10.85 -24.51
N TYR A 91 -11.79 10.86 -23.52
CA TYR A 91 -11.85 11.82 -22.42
C TYR A 91 -11.62 13.26 -22.88
N ILE A 92 -10.74 13.47 -23.86
CA ILE A 92 -10.49 14.80 -24.46
C ILE A 92 -11.74 15.34 -25.17
N TYR A 93 -12.54 14.47 -25.80
CA TYR A 93 -13.72 14.90 -26.57
C TYR A 93 -14.80 15.58 -25.70
N GLN A 94 -14.97 15.15 -24.45
CA GLN A 94 -15.89 15.78 -23.48
C GLN A 94 -15.12 16.25 -22.25
N PHE A 95 -13.99 16.92 -22.49
CA PHE A 95 -13.09 17.30 -21.44
C PHE A 95 -13.74 18.31 -20.47
N GLN A 96 -13.65 18.02 -19.18
CA GLN A 96 -14.03 18.90 -18.09
C GLN A 96 -12.85 19.02 -17.11
N GLY A 97 -12.60 20.21 -16.58
CA GLY A 97 -11.49 20.49 -15.66
C GLY A 97 -10.32 21.22 -16.32
N ASN A 98 -9.10 20.96 -15.85
CA ASN A 98 -7.89 21.65 -16.33
C ASN A 98 -7.15 20.83 -17.40
N PHE A 99 -7.25 21.26 -18.67
CA PHE A 99 -6.70 20.51 -19.80
C PHE A 99 -5.19 20.41 -19.77
N ASN A 100 -4.50 21.50 -19.42
CA ASN A 100 -3.04 21.52 -19.37
C ASN A 100 -2.50 20.55 -18.32
N TRP A 101 -3.16 20.48 -17.15
CA TRP A 101 -2.83 19.53 -16.10
C TRP A 101 -3.10 18.08 -16.51
N TYR A 102 -4.24 17.82 -17.13
CA TYR A 102 -4.56 16.50 -17.68
C TYR A 102 -3.52 16.07 -18.73
N PHE A 103 -3.27 16.91 -19.72
CA PHE A 103 -2.36 16.59 -20.81
C PHE A 103 -0.94 16.37 -20.31
N SER A 104 -0.40 17.29 -19.50
CA SER A 104 1.01 17.25 -19.07
C SER A 104 1.27 16.20 -17.99
N PHE A 105 0.41 16.14 -16.96
CA PHE A 105 0.69 15.36 -15.75
C PHE A 105 -0.12 14.08 -15.61
N PHE A 106 -1.09 13.85 -16.49
CA PHE A 106 -1.74 12.54 -16.63
C PHE A 106 -1.33 11.84 -17.91
N PHE A 107 -1.70 12.37 -19.08
CA PHE A 107 -1.47 11.70 -20.36
C PHE A 107 0.02 11.57 -20.70
N LEU A 108 0.73 12.70 -20.81
CA LEU A 108 2.12 12.73 -21.26
C LEU A 108 3.03 12.00 -20.27
N LEU A 109 2.80 12.17 -18.97
CA LEU A 109 3.57 11.48 -17.93
C LEU A 109 3.41 9.94 -18.01
N ILE A 110 2.19 9.42 -18.20
CA ILE A 110 1.96 7.98 -18.39
C ILE A 110 2.67 7.48 -19.66
N VAL A 111 2.57 8.22 -20.77
CA VAL A 111 3.23 7.86 -22.04
C VAL A 111 4.74 7.73 -21.84
N TRP A 112 5.38 8.69 -21.16
CA TRP A 112 6.83 8.65 -20.96
C TRP A 112 7.27 7.60 -19.93
N PHE A 113 6.48 7.33 -18.89
CA PHE A 113 6.74 6.17 -18.03
C PHE A 113 6.63 4.86 -18.80
N MET A 114 5.63 4.72 -19.67
CA MET A 114 5.51 3.55 -20.52
C MET A 114 6.71 3.43 -21.47
N PHE A 115 7.14 4.53 -22.06
CA PHE A 115 8.29 4.53 -22.95
C PHE A 115 9.60 4.17 -22.22
N PHE A 116 9.79 4.62 -20.98
CA PHE A 116 10.90 4.19 -20.13
C PHE A 116 10.85 2.67 -19.85
N LEU A 117 9.70 2.18 -19.35
CA LEU A 117 9.52 0.78 -18.95
C LEU A 117 9.62 -0.18 -20.12
N TYR A 118 9.18 0.21 -21.31
CA TYR A 118 9.31 -0.58 -22.53
C TYR A 118 10.77 -0.84 -22.91
N GLN A 119 11.67 0.10 -22.59
CA GLN A 119 13.09 0.00 -22.87
C GLN A 119 13.88 -0.71 -21.76
N ALA A 120 13.35 -0.69 -20.53
CA ALA A 120 13.90 -1.41 -19.40
C ALA A 120 13.80 -2.93 -19.61
N GLU A 121 14.87 -3.66 -19.31
CA GLU A 121 14.87 -5.13 -19.38
C GLU A 121 14.07 -5.76 -18.24
N ASP A 122 14.00 -5.06 -17.11
CA ASP A 122 13.30 -5.46 -15.89
C ASP A 122 12.17 -4.46 -15.62
N SER A 123 10.93 -4.92 -15.73
CA SER A 123 9.74 -4.09 -15.49
C SER A 123 9.65 -3.57 -14.05
N ASN A 124 10.33 -4.21 -13.10
CA ASN A 124 10.29 -3.86 -11.69
C ASN A 124 11.44 -2.94 -11.29
N ILE A 125 12.27 -2.47 -12.23
CA ILE A 125 13.49 -1.69 -11.93
C ILE A 125 13.22 -0.41 -11.13
N VAL A 126 12.14 0.32 -11.45
CA VAL A 126 11.76 1.54 -10.73
C VAL A 126 11.23 1.19 -9.34
N TRP A 127 10.44 0.12 -9.20
CA TRP A 127 9.99 -0.35 -7.88
C TRP A 127 11.17 -0.76 -6.99
N LYS A 128 12.19 -1.44 -7.55
CA LYS A 128 13.43 -1.78 -6.84
C LYS A 128 14.18 -0.54 -6.38
N ALA A 129 14.28 0.48 -7.22
CA ALA A 129 14.87 1.76 -6.85
C ALA A 129 14.05 2.48 -5.77
N PHE A 130 12.71 2.47 -5.89
CA PHE A 130 11.77 3.04 -4.93
C PHE A 130 11.90 2.40 -3.55
N ILE A 131 12.03 1.07 -3.48
CA ILE A 131 12.29 0.36 -2.21
C ILE A 131 13.58 0.87 -1.56
N ASN A 132 14.66 1.01 -2.33
CA ASN A 132 15.95 1.43 -1.79
C ASN A 132 15.88 2.87 -1.26
N ILE A 133 15.19 3.77 -1.96
CA ILE A 133 14.97 5.15 -1.51
C ILE A 133 14.13 5.17 -0.25
N ALA A 134 13.02 4.43 -0.21
CA ALA A 134 12.17 4.33 0.97
C ALA A 134 12.92 3.76 2.18
N VAL A 135 13.80 2.77 1.98
CA VAL A 135 14.66 2.21 3.04
C VAL A 135 15.66 3.24 3.56
N ILE A 136 16.30 4.02 2.68
CA ILE A 136 17.22 5.10 3.09
C ILE A 136 16.47 6.12 3.96
N TYR A 137 15.32 6.61 3.49
CA TYR A 137 14.50 7.55 4.25
C TYR A 137 13.92 6.95 5.54
N ALA A 138 13.62 5.65 5.57
CA ALA A 138 13.19 4.95 6.77
C ALA A 138 14.28 4.93 7.86
N ILE A 139 15.55 4.75 7.48
CA ILE A 139 16.69 4.85 8.40
C ILE A 139 16.82 6.27 8.92
N ILE A 140 16.85 7.26 8.01
CA ILE A 140 16.97 8.68 8.35
C ILE A 140 15.83 9.09 9.31
N SER A 141 14.59 8.75 8.97
CA SER A 141 13.43 9.14 9.78
C SER A 141 13.41 8.47 11.14
N LEU A 142 13.89 7.22 11.28
CA LEU A 142 13.99 6.57 12.59
C LEU A 142 15.04 7.22 13.49
N ILE A 143 16.18 7.61 12.91
CA ILE A 143 17.25 8.31 13.65
C ILE A 143 16.71 9.63 14.22
N PHE A 144 16.07 10.47 13.40
CA PHE A 144 15.53 11.75 13.87
C PHE A 144 14.26 11.59 14.72
N TYR A 145 13.40 10.62 14.44
CA TYR A 145 12.22 10.37 15.27
C TYR A 145 12.61 9.93 16.67
N LEU A 146 13.47 8.92 16.80
CA LEU A 146 13.89 8.42 18.11
C LEU A 146 14.84 9.40 18.79
N GLY A 147 15.88 9.84 18.08
CA GLY A 147 16.92 10.71 18.64
C GLY A 147 16.47 12.15 18.83
N GLY A 148 15.78 12.75 17.87
CA GLY A 148 15.31 14.14 17.93
C GLY A 148 13.99 14.30 18.65
N THR A 149 12.94 13.61 18.19
CA THR A 149 11.58 13.81 18.70
C THR A 149 11.31 13.09 20.04
N CYS A 150 11.69 11.81 20.17
CA CYS A 150 11.36 11.03 21.37
C CYS A 150 12.35 11.22 22.53
N LEU A 151 13.66 11.24 22.24
CA LEU A 151 14.72 11.30 23.26
C LEU A 151 15.39 12.66 23.38
N THR A 152 15.12 13.60 22.45
CA THR A 152 15.70 14.96 22.44
C THR A 152 17.23 15.02 22.48
N LEU A 153 17.91 13.97 21.99
CA LEU A 153 19.37 13.88 21.86
C LEU A 153 19.93 14.65 20.66
N ILE A 154 19.13 14.77 19.60
CA ILE A 154 19.46 15.55 18.40
C ILE A 154 18.70 16.88 18.51
N PRO A 155 19.37 18.04 18.53
CA PRO A 155 18.68 19.32 18.57
C PRO A 155 17.98 19.60 17.23
N GLU A 156 16.87 20.34 17.28
CA GLU A 156 16.24 20.87 16.07
C GLU A 156 17.18 21.83 15.33
N SER A 157 17.16 21.76 14.00
CA SER A 157 17.97 22.64 13.15
C SER A 157 17.31 23.98 12.83
N GLY A 158 15.99 24.04 13.03
CA GLY A 158 15.17 25.19 12.69
C GLY A 158 13.69 24.90 12.92
N ARG A 159 12.87 25.89 12.59
CA ARG A 159 11.41 25.81 12.62
C ARG A 159 10.83 26.35 11.32
N THR A 160 9.72 25.80 10.89
CA THR A 160 9.01 26.21 9.67
C THR A 160 7.51 25.94 9.80
N SER A 161 6.73 26.40 8.82
CA SER A 161 5.31 26.09 8.71
C SER A 161 5.02 25.32 7.42
N LEU A 162 4.09 24.36 7.50
CA LEU A 162 3.61 23.63 6.33
C LEU A 162 2.22 24.12 5.94
N ILE A 163 2.00 24.40 4.65
CA ILE A 163 0.68 24.63 4.07
C ILE A 163 0.12 23.28 3.63
N TRP A 164 -0.69 22.65 4.49
CA TRP A 164 -1.27 21.34 4.23
C TRP A 164 -2.73 21.28 4.66
N GLY A 165 -3.65 21.23 3.70
CA GLY A 165 -5.08 21.26 3.99
C GLY A 165 -5.49 22.58 4.66
N THR A 166 -6.11 22.51 5.84
CA THR A 166 -6.60 23.68 6.59
C THR A 166 -5.69 24.10 7.74
N TRP A 167 -4.53 23.46 7.91
CA TRP A 167 -3.61 23.72 9.02
C TRP A 167 -2.33 24.38 8.54
N THR A 168 -1.83 25.32 9.34
CA THR A 168 -0.53 25.97 9.20
C THR A 168 0.06 26.09 10.59
N GLU A 169 0.87 25.12 10.98
CA GLU A 169 1.50 25.07 12.31
C GLU A 169 3.00 25.31 12.22
N ASP A 170 3.53 26.01 13.21
CA ASP A 170 4.97 26.17 13.42
C ASP A 170 5.57 24.86 13.99
N ILE A 171 6.33 24.16 13.16
CA ILE A 171 6.85 22.81 13.41
C ILE A 171 8.37 22.78 13.43
N ARG A 172 8.93 21.81 14.16
CA ARG A 172 10.37 21.56 14.21
C ARG A 172 10.84 20.88 12.92
N THR A 173 11.96 21.34 12.38
CA THR A 173 12.66 20.73 11.24
C THR A 173 14.07 20.30 11.64
N PHE A 174 14.47 19.15 11.10
CA PHE A 174 15.80 18.56 11.26
C PHE A 174 16.45 18.47 9.89
N HIS A 175 17.19 19.52 9.53
CA HIS A 175 17.88 19.78 8.28
C HIS A 175 17.00 19.61 7.04
N ASN A 176 15.69 19.87 7.16
CA ASN A 176 14.69 19.63 6.12
C ASN A 176 14.65 18.19 5.59
N ILE A 177 15.18 17.23 6.35
CA ILE A 177 15.14 15.79 6.02
C ILE A 177 14.31 14.98 7.01
N TYR A 178 13.74 15.64 8.01
CA TYR A 178 12.72 15.12 8.91
C TYR A 178 11.94 16.28 9.54
N TYR A 179 10.62 16.12 9.63
CA TYR A 179 9.69 17.11 10.17
C TYR A 179 8.85 16.50 11.29
N GLU A 180 8.72 17.23 12.41
CA GLU A 180 7.78 16.87 13.47
C GLU A 180 6.42 17.55 13.23
N SER A 181 5.75 17.10 12.18
CA SER A 181 4.60 17.81 11.62
C SER A 181 3.24 17.40 12.18
N GLN A 182 3.14 16.27 12.91
CA GLN A 182 1.86 15.77 13.37
C GLN A 182 1.93 15.06 14.73
N LYS A 183 0.90 15.31 15.55
CA LYS A 183 0.70 14.69 16.87
C LYS A 183 -0.59 13.88 16.88
N LEU A 184 -0.57 12.74 17.58
CA LEU A 184 -1.75 11.94 17.87
C LEU A 184 -2.22 12.25 19.30
N TYR A 185 -3.31 13.00 19.43
CA TYR A 185 -3.91 13.30 20.73
C TYR A 185 -4.70 12.09 21.25
N LEU A 186 -4.34 11.62 22.44
CA LEU A 186 -5.05 10.56 23.17
C LEU A 186 -6.19 11.13 24.02
N ASN A 187 -5.97 12.34 24.56
CA ASN A 187 -6.95 13.19 25.22
C ASN A 187 -6.51 14.66 25.04
N GLU A 188 -7.09 15.59 25.81
CA GLU A 188 -6.81 17.03 25.69
C GLU A 188 -5.35 17.41 26.04
N THR A 189 -4.66 16.65 26.89
CA THR A 189 -3.33 17.02 27.41
C THR A 189 -2.22 16.06 27.00
N LEU A 190 -2.56 14.82 26.63
CA LEU A 190 -1.62 13.77 26.28
C LEU A 190 -1.63 13.52 24.78
N TYR A 191 -0.45 13.58 24.18
CA TYR A 191 -0.25 13.27 22.77
C TYR A 191 0.98 12.39 22.55
N ILE A 192 0.98 11.68 21.43
CA ILE A 192 2.12 10.91 20.93
C ILE A 192 2.60 11.58 19.63
N PRO A 193 3.88 11.96 19.51
CA PRO A 193 4.41 12.46 18.25
C PRO A 193 4.43 11.35 17.20
N ARG A 194 3.99 11.66 15.97
CA ARG A 194 3.97 10.71 14.86
C ARG A 194 5.23 10.86 14.02
N ASN A 195 5.84 9.74 13.61
CA ASN A 195 6.91 9.79 12.63
C ASN A 195 6.34 10.18 11.25
N CYS A 196 6.60 11.40 10.81
CA CYS A 196 6.14 11.90 9.52
C CYS A 196 7.26 11.91 8.46
N GLY A 197 8.52 11.63 8.83
CA GLY A 197 9.63 11.64 7.88
C GLY A 197 9.75 12.99 7.17
N ILE A 198 9.89 12.96 5.85
CA ILE A 198 9.86 14.15 4.98
C ILE A 198 8.45 14.49 4.46
N PHE A 199 7.40 14.09 5.17
CA PHE A 199 6.00 14.28 4.77
C PHE A 199 5.27 15.16 5.79
N PRO A 200 4.21 15.88 5.36
CA PRO A 200 3.44 16.76 6.22
C PRO A 200 2.60 15.98 7.24
N GLU A 201 2.30 14.70 6.99
CA GLU A 201 1.50 13.88 7.90
C GLU A 201 1.88 12.39 7.85
N GLY A 202 1.60 11.69 8.95
CA GLY A 202 1.88 10.27 9.10
C GLY A 202 1.21 9.38 8.03
N PRO A 203 -0.04 9.63 7.59
CA PRO A 203 -0.68 8.82 6.53
C PRO A 203 0.03 8.90 5.17
N MET A 204 0.56 10.07 4.78
CA MET A 204 1.31 10.23 3.52
C MET A 204 2.64 9.49 3.57
N TYR A 205 3.38 9.60 4.68
CA TYR A 205 4.61 8.83 4.84
C TYR A 205 4.32 7.32 4.88
N ASN A 206 3.27 6.91 5.59
CA ASN A 206 2.85 5.53 5.65
C ASN A 206 2.52 4.97 4.25
N PHE A 207 1.88 5.75 3.38
CA PHE A 207 1.57 5.30 2.02
C PHE A 207 2.82 4.86 1.26
N VAL A 208 3.86 5.70 1.20
CA VAL A 208 5.10 5.35 0.48
C VAL A 208 5.85 4.19 1.12
N LEU A 209 5.85 4.09 2.46
CA LEU A 209 6.45 2.97 3.18
C LEU A 209 5.72 1.64 2.90
N CYS A 210 4.40 1.66 2.91
CA CYS A 210 3.57 0.49 2.63
C CYS A 210 3.68 0.03 1.17
N VAL A 211 3.75 0.97 0.21
CA VAL A 211 4.01 0.64 -1.20
C VAL A 211 5.39 0.01 -1.37
N ALA A 212 6.44 0.56 -0.74
CA ALA A 212 7.78 -0.02 -0.77
C ALA A 212 7.82 -1.41 -0.12
N LEU A 213 7.13 -1.59 1.02
CA LEU A 213 7.05 -2.89 1.70
C LEU A 213 6.36 -3.94 0.82
N ALA A 214 5.23 -3.60 0.19
CA ALA A 214 4.56 -4.51 -0.75
C ALA A 214 5.43 -4.81 -1.97
N ALA A 215 6.10 -3.81 -2.53
CA ALA A 215 7.01 -4.01 -3.65
C ALA A 215 8.17 -4.96 -3.26
N GLU A 216 8.79 -4.80 -2.10
CA GLU A 216 9.86 -5.70 -1.63
C GLU A 216 9.33 -7.12 -1.38
N MET A 217 8.12 -7.25 -0.81
CA MET A 217 7.52 -8.54 -0.52
C MET A 217 6.98 -9.27 -1.75
N PHE A 218 6.63 -8.57 -2.82
CA PHE A 218 5.91 -9.17 -3.95
C PHE A 218 6.63 -9.02 -5.30
N LEU A 219 7.32 -7.92 -5.56
CA LEU A 219 7.96 -7.65 -6.86
C LEU A 219 9.47 -7.91 -6.89
N SER A 220 10.14 -8.01 -5.74
CA SER A 220 11.58 -8.29 -5.67
C SER A 220 11.90 -9.75 -6.02
N GLN A 221 12.90 -9.97 -6.88
CA GLN A 221 13.38 -11.32 -7.22
C GLN A 221 13.90 -12.08 -5.99
N LYS A 222 14.45 -11.37 -5.01
CA LYS A 222 14.87 -11.90 -3.72
C LYS A 222 14.29 -11.02 -2.62
N THR A 223 13.55 -11.60 -1.69
CA THR A 223 13.00 -10.88 -0.54
C THR A 223 14.09 -10.64 0.50
N HIS A 224 14.39 -9.38 0.78
CA HIS A 224 15.29 -8.96 1.83
C HIS A 224 14.48 -8.65 3.09
N TRP A 225 14.28 -9.66 3.93
CA TRP A 225 13.46 -9.54 5.14
C TRP A 225 13.91 -8.43 6.10
N TRP A 226 15.19 -8.04 6.11
CA TRP A 226 15.64 -6.88 6.88
C TRP A 226 15.01 -5.57 6.41
N LYS A 227 14.80 -5.39 5.09
CA LYS A 227 14.10 -4.23 4.52
C LYS A 227 12.63 -4.26 4.89
N VAL A 228 11.99 -5.43 4.79
CA VAL A 228 10.58 -5.62 5.17
C VAL A 228 10.34 -5.26 6.63
N ILE A 229 11.20 -5.75 7.53
CA ILE A 229 11.12 -5.47 8.97
C ILE A 229 11.36 -3.98 9.23
N LEU A 230 12.40 -3.39 8.65
CA LEU A 230 12.71 -1.97 8.81
C LEU A 230 11.54 -1.09 8.35
N LEU A 231 11.04 -1.28 7.12
CA LEU A 231 9.90 -0.54 6.57
C LEU A 231 8.65 -0.74 7.44
N GLY A 232 8.42 -1.95 7.95
CA GLY A 232 7.30 -2.25 8.85
C GLY A 232 7.41 -1.51 10.20
N ILE A 233 8.59 -1.52 10.82
CA ILE A 233 8.85 -0.78 12.07
C ILE A 233 8.66 0.73 11.83
N THR A 234 9.25 1.28 10.78
CA THR A 234 9.07 2.70 10.45
C THR A 234 7.59 3.03 10.20
N ALA A 235 6.87 2.21 9.45
CA ALA A 235 5.44 2.42 9.22
C ALA A 235 4.65 2.41 10.54
N LEU A 236 4.96 1.52 11.48
CA LEU A 236 4.33 1.48 12.81
C LEU A 236 4.57 2.78 13.60
N THR A 237 5.75 3.40 13.48
CA THR A 237 6.05 4.69 14.13
C THR A 237 5.26 5.88 13.56
N THR A 238 4.61 5.72 12.41
CA THR A 238 3.68 6.73 11.88
C THR A 238 2.36 6.78 12.67
N PHE A 239 2.08 5.78 13.52
CA PHE A 239 0.83 5.62 14.27
C PHE A 239 -0.44 5.76 13.40
N SER A 240 -0.38 5.32 12.13
CA SER A 240 -1.52 5.36 11.24
C SER A 240 -2.37 4.10 11.38
N THR A 241 -3.69 4.25 11.51
CA THR A 241 -4.63 3.11 11.46
C THR A 241 -4.44 2.29 10.19
N THR A 242 -4.15 2.97 9.09
CA THR A 242 -3.88 2.36 7.78
C THR A 242 -2.72 1.38 7.85
N THR A 243 -1.67 1.68 8.61
CA THR A 243 -0.53 0.78 8.79
C THR A 243 -0.96 -0.57 9.35
N TYR A 244 -1.72 -0.57 10.45
CA TYR A 244 -2.11 -1.81 11.12
C TYR A 244 -2.96 -2.69 10.22
N VAL A 245 -3.96 -2.09 9.56
CA VAL A 245 -4.82 -2.79 8.60
C VAL A 245 -4.01 -3.32 7.42
N PHE A 246 -3.10 -2.52 6.88
CA PHE A 246 -2.25 -2.89 5.76
C PHE A 246 -1.30 -4.05 6.10
N LEU A 247 -0.63 -4.01 7.25
CA LEU A 247 0.28 -5.08 7.67
C LEU A 247 -0.46 -6.41 7.90
N ILE A 248 -1.68 -6.35 8.45
CA ILE A 248 -2.56 -7.53 8.54
C ILE A 248 -2.89 -8.05 7.15
N ALA A 249 -3.29 -7.17 6.21
CA ALA A 249 -3.61 -7.56 4.84
C ALA A 249 -2.40 -8.19 4.12
N VAL A 250 -1.20 -7.59 4.24
CA VAL A 250 0.05 -8.14 3.70
C VAL A 250 0.32 -9.54 4.24
N PHE A 251 0.24 -9.71 5.56
CA PHE A 251 0.47 -11.00 6.21
C PHE A 251 -0.53 -12.06 5.73
N VAL A 252 -1.81 -11.73 5.70
CA VAL A 252 -2.88 -12.62 5.24
C VAL A 252 -2.67 -12.99 3.77
N LEU A 253 -2.41 -12.03 2.88
CA LEU A 253 -2.21 -12.29 1.45
C LEU A 253 -0.92 -13.08 1.17
N TYR A 254 0.16 -12.81 1.92
CA TYR A 254 1.39 -13.59 1.85
C TYR A 254 1.15 -15.07 2.22
N LEU A 255 0.41 -15.33 3.30
CA LEU A 255 0.02 -16.69 3.65
C LEU A 255 -0.98 -17.30 2.67
N ALA A 256 -1.90 -16.50 2.12
CA ALA A 256 -2.85 -16.94 1.10
C ALA A 256 -2.11 -17.49 -0.11
N LYS A 257 -1.13 -16.74 -0.64
CA LYS A 257 -0.27 -17.19 -1.74
C LYS A 257 0.32 -18.57 -1.47
N ILE A 258 0.93 -18.75 -0.29
CA ILE A 258 1.56 -20.01 0.12
C ILE A 258 0.53 -21.15 0.15
N VAL A 259 -0.63 -20.93 0.78
CA VAL A 259 -1.64 -21.96 0.99
C VAL A 259 -2.40 -22.31 -0.31
N PHE A 260 -2.70 -21.33 -1.15
CA PHE A 260 -3.46 -21.52 -2.39
C PHE A 260 -2.60 -21.95 -3.58
N SER A 261 -1.28 -21.73 -3.54
CA SER A 261 -0.36 -22.32 -4.53
C SER A 261 -0.42 -23.85 -4.54
N GLN A 262 -0.72 -24.48 -3.40
CA GLN A 262 -0.79 -25.94 -3.24
C GLN A 262 -2.03 -26.55 -3.93
N LYS A 263 -1.82 -27.66 -4.67
CA LYS A 263 -2.87 -28.33 -5.48
C LYS A 263 -3.97 -28.99 -4.65
N GLU A 264 -3.64 -29.53 -3.49
CA GLU A 264 -4.58 -30.34 -2.71
C GLU A 264 -5.46 -29.51 -1.77
N LYS A 265 -6.64 -30.06 -1.42
CA LYS A 265 -7.49 -29.53 -0.34
C LYS A 265 -6.88 -29.96 1.00
N SER A 266 -6.13 -29.05 1.62
CA SER A 266 -5.39 -29.32 2.85
C SER A 266 -6.08 -28.73 4.08
N ILE A 267 -5.78 -29.29 5.25
CA ILE A 267 -6.06 -28.68 6.57
C ILE A 267 -5.60 -27.22 6.65
N HIS A 268 -4.54 -26.85 5.91
CA HIS A 268 -3.99 -25.50 5.87
C HIS A 268 -4.97 -24.48 5.29
N LYS A 269 -5.83 -24.85 4.33
CA LYS A 269 -6.89 -23.97 3.80
C LYS A 269 -7.96 -23.68 4.85
N ALA A 270 -8.31 -24.65 5.68
CA ALA A 270 -9.23 -24.45 6.80
C ALA A 270 -8.62 -23.56 7.89
N ALA A 271 -7.35 -23.80 8.27
CA ALA A 271 -6.64 -22.95 9.21
C ALA A 271 -6.44 -21.52 8.69
N PHE A 272 -6.18 -21.36 7.39
CA PHE A 272 -6.11 -20.07 6.74
C PHE A 272 -7.44 -19.31 6.83
N LEU A 273 -8.59 -19.98 6.60
CA LEU A 273 -9.91 -19.36 6.76
C LEU A 273 -10.13 -18.85 8.21
N LEU A 274 -9.74 -19.63 9.21
CA LEU A 274 -9.80 -19.20 10.61
C LEU A 274 -8.90 -17.98 10.88
N LEU A 275 -7.73 -17.92 10.26
CA LEU A 275 -6.83 -16.77 10.35
C LEU A 275 -7.42 -15.52 9.70
N VAL A 276 -8.09 -15.65 8.56
CA VAL A 276 -8.80 -14.53 7.90
C VAL A 276 -9.90 -13.99 8.80
N LEU A 277 -10.69 -14.87 9.42
CA LEU A 277 -11.73 -14.48 10.38
C LEU A 277 -11.13 -13.79 11.62
N LEU A 278 -9.97 -14.24 12.09
CA LEU A 278 -9.28 -13.59 13.20
C LEU A 278 -8.79 -12.19 12.80
N GLY A 279 -8.19 -12.09 11.60
CA GLY A 279 -7.74 -10.82 11.04
C GLY A 279 -8.88 -9.82 10.85
N SER A 280 -10.06 -10.26 10.40
CA SER A 280 -11.22 -9.37 10.23
C SER A 280 -11.73 -8.85 11.57
N ILE A 281 -11.78 -9.68 12.62
CA ILE A 281 -12.13 -9.24 13.98
C ILE A 281 -11.11 -8.20 14.49
N LEU A 282 -9.81 -8.41 14.29
CA LEU A 282 -8.79 -7.43 14.67
C LEU A 282 -8.97 -6.10 13.94
N VAL A 283 -9.24 -6.12 12.63
CA VAL A 283 -9.53 -4.91 11.85
C VAL A 283 -10.76 -4.20 12.39
N VAL A 284 -11.85 -4.92 12.69
CA VAL A 284 -13.05 -4.34 13.31
C VAL A 284 -12.70 -3.68 14.65
N GLY A 285 -11.94 -4.35 15.52
CA GLY A 285 -11.49 -3.78 16.80
C GLY A 285 -10.67 -2.50 16.63
N ILE A 286 -9.75 -2.47 15.66
CA ILE A 286 -8.94 -1.27 15.33
C ILE A 286 -9.83 -0.12 14.85
N LEU A 287 -10.81 -0.41 14.00
CA LEU A 287 -11.75 0.60 13.48
C LEU A 287 -12.68 1.14 14.58
N LEU A 288 -13.18 0.27 15.46
CA LEU A 288 -13.97 0.69 16.62
C LEU A 288 -13.17 1.61 17.55
N ASN A 289 -11.92 1.25 17.85
CA ASN A 289 -11.05 2.10 18.67
C ASN A 289 -10.80 3.48 18.01
N LYS A 290 -10.67 3.52 16.69
CA LYS A 290 -10.56 4.78 15.95
C LYS A 290 -11.81 5.65 16.12
N LEU A 291 -13.00 5.05 16.06
CA LEU A 291 -14.27 5.76 16.24
C LEU A 291 -14.46 6.30 17.67
N THR A 292 -13.84 5.68 18.68
CA THR A 292 -13.95 6.14 20.07
C THR A 292 -12.98 7.27 20.44
N THR A 293 -11.90 7.47 19.67
CA THR A 293 -10.98 8.60 19.89
C THR A 293 -11.47 9.86 19.17
N PRO A 294 -11.43 11.07 19.77
CA PRO A 294 -11.91 12.29 19.13
C PRO A 294 -11.24 12.56 17.76
N SER A 295 -9.91 12.42 17.70
CA SER A 295 -9.12 12.59 16.47
C SER A 295 -9.47 11.54 15.40
N GLY A 296 -9.69 10.30 15.82
CA GLY A 296 -10.07 9.20 14.92
C GLY A 296 -11.50 9.34 14.39
N ALA A 297 -12.45 9.75 15.23
CA ALA A 297 -13.85 9.97 14.87
C ALA A 297 -13.99 11.09 13.83
N GLY A 298 -13.34 12.25 14.07
CA GLY A 298 -13.33 13.35 13.12
C GLY A 298 -12.76 12.92 11.76
N SER A 299 -11.64 12.18 11.76
CA SER A 299 -11.05 11.65 10.53
C SER A 299 -11.95 10.66 9.78
N MET A 300 -12.79 9.89 10.48
CA MET A 300 -13.74 8.97 9.85
C MET A 300 -14.98 9.67 9.31
N ASN A 301 -15.47 10.71 9.98
CA ASN A 301 -16.60 11.51 9.51
C ASN A 301 -16.28 12.18 8.17
N VAL A 302 -15.11 12.82 8.08
CA VAL A 302 -14.60 13.42 6.84
C VAL A 302 -14.51 12.39 5.71
N ARG A 303 -13.97 11.20 5.98
CA ARG A 303 -13.85 10.15 4.96
C ARG A 303 -15.21 9.64 4.49
N THR A 304 -16.16 9.47 5.41
CA THR A 304 -17.52 9.00 5.09
C THR A 304 -18.27 10.04 4.26
N ASP A 305 -18.17 11.31 4.63
CA ASP A 305 -18.75 12.42 3.86
C ASP A 305 -18.14 12.51 2.46
N HIS A 306 -16.81 12.54 2.35
CA HIS A 306 -16.13 12.56 1.05
C HIS A 306 -16.44 11.32 0.19
N LEU A 307 -16.59 10.14 0.79
CA LEU A 307 -17.01 8.92 0.07
C LEU A 307 -18.40 9.11 -0.54
N MET A 308 -19.36 9.64 0.23
CA MET A 308 -20.71 9.91 -0.24
C MET A 308 -20.73 11.01 -1.31
N ALA A 309 -19.95 12.07 -1.13
CA ALA A 309 -19.81 13.15 -2.09
C ALA A 309 -19.23 12.66 -3.44
N CYS A 310 -18.19 11.83 -3.40
CA CYS A 310 -17.65 11.20 -4.61
C CYS A 310 -18.69 10.31 -5.30
N PHE A 311 -19.48 9.55 -4.53
CA PHE A 311 -20.52 8.69 -5.09
C PHE A 311 -21.62 9.51 -5.77
N LYS A 312 -22.10 10.59 -5.14
CA LYS A 312 -23.09 11.51 -5.73
C LYS A 312 -22.56 12.16 -7.01
N ALA A 313 -21.34 12.71 -6.97
CA ALA A 313 -20.71 13.30 -8.15
C ALA A 313 -20.53 12.28 -9.29
N TRP A 314 -20.16 11.03 -8.98
CA TRP A 314 -20.07 9.98 -9.99
C TRP A 314 -21.42 9.68 -10.65
N LEU A 315 -22.52 9.68 -9.88
CA LEU A 315 -23.86 9.41 -10.41
C LEU A 315 -24.31 10.48 -11.42
N ASP A 316 -23.84 11.72 -11.31
CA ASP A 316 -24.14 12.79 -12.28
C ASP A 316 -23.47 12.54 -13.65
N SER A 317 -22.33 11.85 -13.68
CA SER A 317 -21.62 11.50 -14.91
C SER A 317 -20.90 10.15 -14.79
N PRO A 318 -21.62 9.01 -14.89
CA PRO A 318 -21.04 7.70 -14.57
C PRO A 318 -19.93 7.25 -15.52
N ILE A 319 -20.03 7.62 -16.80
CA ILE A 319 -19.12 7.15 -17.86
C ILE A 319 -17.83 7.96 -17.88
N ILE A 320 -17.91 9.29 -17.91
CA ILE A 320 -16.77 10.20 -18.09
C ILE A 320 -16.35 10.87 -16.78
N GLY A 321 -17.22 10.90 -15.77
CA GLY A 321 -16.98 11.61 -14.51
C GLY A 321 -17.22 13.11 -14.63
N VAL A 322 -17.05 13.81 -13.51
CA VAL A 322 -17.31 15.26 -13.37
C VAL A 322 -16.12 16.15 -13.77
N GLY A 323 -15.13 15.57 -14.43
CA GLY A 323 -13.94 16.27 -14.94
C GLY A 323 -12.67 15.97 -14.16
N PHE A 324 -11.53 16.12 -14.84
CA PHE A 324 -10.24 15.61 -14.37
C PHE A 324 -9.80 16.40 -13.15
N GLN A 325 -9.72 15.69 -12.01
CA GLN A 325 -9.39 16.28 -10.71
C GLN A 325 -10.26 17.50 -10.35
N ASN A 326 -11.52 17.48 -10.81
CA ASN A 326 -12.48 18.54 -10.49
C ASN A 326 -12.96 18.37 -9.04
N GLN A 327 -12.12 18.78 -8.09
CA GLN A 327 -12.42 18.69 -6.67
C GLN A 327 -13.63 19.54 -6.29
N GLU A 328 -13.83 20.69 -6.93
CA GLU A 328 -14.98 21.58 -6.67
C GLU A 328 -16.31 20.88 -6.96
N ALA A 329 -16.43 20.18 -8.10
CA ALA A 329 -17.63 19.43 -8.43
C ALA A 329 -17.95 18.32 -7.41
N VAL A 330 -16.92 17.66 -6.86
CA VAL A 330 -17.11 16.67 -5.80
C VAL A 330 -17.49 17.34 -4.49
N LEU A 331 -16.76 18.39 -4.10
CA LEU A 331 -17.01 19.12 -2.86
C LEU A 331 -18.35 19.83 -2.84
N ALA A 332 -18.99 20.10 -3.97
CA ALA A 332 -20.36 20.59 -4.03
C ALA A 332 -21.33 19.70 -3.21
N PHE A 333 -21.07 18.39 -3.17
CA PHE A 333 -21.88 17.40 -2.43
C PHE A 333 -21.41 17.10 -1.00
N ALA A 334 -20.24 17.57 -0.60
CA ALA A 334 -19.63 17.29 0.70
C ALA A 334 -20.05 18.31 1.76
N GLU A 335 -20.21 17.88 3.01
CA GLU A 335 -20.33 18.79 4.16
C GLU A 335 -18.96 19.39 4.54
N TYR A 336 -17.91 18.58 4.55
CA TYR A 336 -16.55 19.01 4.88
C TYR A 336 -15.85 19.58 3.64
N LYS A 337 -15.81 20.91 3.52
CA LYS A 337 -15.20 21.63 2.38
C LYS A 337 -13.67 21.74 2.48
N GLN A 338 -12.97 20.61 2.50
CA GLN A 338 -11.50 20.57 2.60
C GLN A 338 -10.89 19.65 1.51
N GLY A 339 -9.57 19.43 1.58
CA GLY A 339 -8.87 18.46 0.73
C GLY A 339 -9.54 17.08 0.75
N ILE A 340 -9.85 16.53 -0.43
CA ILE A 340 -10.48 15.21 -0.54
C ILE A 340 -9.59 14.16 0.13
N SER A 341 -10.18 13.33 0.98
CA SER A 341 -9.46 12.34 1.80
C SER A 341 -9.49 10.91 1.24
N MET A 342 -10.12 10.72 0.07
CA MET A 342 -10.34 9.43 -0.59
C MET A 342 -9.64 9.42 -1.95
N GLY A 343 -8.89 8.37 -2.29
CA GLY A 343 -8.16 8.32 -3.56
C GLY A 343 -8.96 7.68 -4.68
N LEU A 344 -9.12 6.35 -4.64
CA LEU A 344 -9.75 5.58 -5.71
C LEU A 344 -11.17 6.07 -6.04
N VAL A 345 -12.00 6.34 -5.04
CA VAL A 345 -13.39 6.78 -5.28
C VAL A 345 -13.45 8.18 -5.88
N TYR A 346 -12.53 9.07 -5.49
CA TYR A 346 -12.40 10.38 -6.10
C TYR A 346 -11.98 10.30 -7.57
N PHE A 347 -11.11 9.35 -7.91
CA PHE A 347 -10.74 9.08 -9.30
C PHE A 347 -11.91 8.52 -10.13
N ILE A 348 -12.73 7.66 -9.53
CA ILE A 348 -13.97 7.17 -10.16
C ILE A 348 -14.94 8.34 -10.39
N ALA A 349 -15.12 9.23 -9.41
CA ALA A 349 -15.99 10.39 -9.55
C ALA A 349 -15.53 11.35 -10.66
N CYS A 350 -14.23 11.65 -10.72
CA CYS A 350 -13.67 12.60 -11.68
C CYS A 350 -13.50 12.02 -13.10
N GLY A 351 -13.14 10.73 -13.19
CA GLY A 351 -12.76 10.08 -14.44
C GLY A 351 -13.77 9.08 -15.00
N GLY A 352 -14.83 8.79 -14.24
CA GLY A 352 -15.89 7.85 -14.58
C GLY A 352 -15.38 6.41 -14.79
N LEU A 353 -16.25 5.58 -15.35
CA LEU A 353 -15.90 4.22 -15.78
C LEU A 353 -14.77 4.23 -16.83
N LEU A 354 -14.71 5.26 -17.68
CA LEU A 354 -13.74 5.39 -18.76
C LEU A 354 -12.30 5.41 -18.22
N MET A 355 -11.94 6.37 -17.35
CA MET A 355 -10.60 6.41 -16.75
C MET A 355 -10.37 5.26 -15.76
N THR A 356 -11.40 4.85 -15.03
CA THR A 356 -11.31 3.71 -14.09
C THR A 356 -10.95 2.41 -14.78
N SER A 357 -11.34 2.23 -16.04
CA SER A 357 -11.01 1.05 -16.84
C SER A 357 -9.49 0.84 -17.01
N LEU A 358 -8.69 1.92 -16.95
CA LEU A 358 -7.23 1.87 -17.00
C LEU A 358 -6.60 1.16 -15.80
N LEU A 359 -7.32 1.11 -14.67
CA LEU A 359 -6.95 0.35 -13.48
C LEU A 359 -7.67 -1.01 -13.46
N ALA A 360 -8.99 -1.01 -13.68
CA ALA A 360 -9.83 -2.18 -13.50
C ALA A 360 -9.52 -3.31 -14.49
N ILE A 361 -9.33 -3.00 -15.78
CA ILE A 361 -9.10 -4.03 -16.80
C ILE A 361 -7.75 -4.74 -16.58
N PRO A 362 -6.59 -4.03 -16.46
CA PRO A 362 -5.32 -4.69 -16.17
C PRO A 362 -5.32 -5.49 -14.86
N TYR A 363 -6.00 -4.99 -13.82
CA TYR A 363 -6.14 -5.68 -12.54
C TYR A 363 -6.95 -6.98 -12.65
N ILE A 364 -8.08 -6.97 -13.38
CA ILE A 364 -8.86 -8.18 -13.65
C ILE A 364 -8.03 -9.19 -14.44
N MET A 365 -7.27 -8.74 -15.45
CA MET A 365 -6.35 -9.60 -16.20
C MET A 365 -5.27 -10.22 -15.30
N SER A 366 -4.71 -9.43 -14.38
CA SER A 366 -3.75 -9.88 -13.36
C SER A 366 -4.35 -10.99 -12.50
N GLY A 367 -5.58 -10.79 -12.01
CA GLY A 367 -6.31 -11.78 -11.22
C GLY A 367 -6.58 -13.07 -12.00
N ILE A 368 -7.12 -12.98 -13.22
CA ILE A 368 -7.35 -14.15 -14.08
C ILE A 368 -6.06 -14.93 -14.30
N HIS A 369 -4.95 -14.23 -14.59
CA HIS A 369 -3.64 -14.86 -14.73
C HIS A 369 -3.21 -15.54 -13.42
N ALA A 370 -3.23 -14.82 -12.30
CA ALA A 370 -2.79 -15.31 -11.00
C ALA A 370 -3.54 -16.57 -10.55
N PHE A 371 -4.85 -16.65 -10.75
CA PHE A 371 -5.61 -17.86 -10.40
C PHE A 371 -5.39 -19.01 -11.39
N LYS A 372 -5.11 -18.72 -12.67
CA LYS A 372 -4.80 -19.74 -13.69
C LYS A 372 -3.41 -20.34 -13.50
N THR A 373 -2.40 -19.52 -13.22
CA THR A 373 -0.99 -19.93 -13.08
C THR A 373 -0.59 -20.23 -11.64
N ARG A 374 -1.39 -19.78 -10.66
CA ARG A 374 -1.11 -19.80 -9.21
C ARG A 374 0.07 -18.95 -8.78
N GLU A 375 0.45 -17.98 -9.61
CA GLU A 375 1.43 -16.95 -9.30
C GLU A 375 0.71 -15.67 -8.87
N TYR A 376 0.65 -15.46 -7.56
CA TYR A 376 -0.18 -14.40 -6.97
C TYR A 376 0.58 -13.10 -6.68
N ASN A 377 1.90 -13.03 -6.91
CA ASN A 377 2.73 -11.94 -6.40
C ASN A 377 2.28 -10.56 -6.91
N GLU A 378 2.18 -10.42 -8.23
CA GLU A 378 1.84 -9.18 -8.89
C GLU A 378 0.40 -8.78 -8.58
N PHE A 379 -0.51 -9.74 -8.65
CA PHE A 379 -1.90 -9.51 -8.26
C PHE A 379 -2.02 -9.03 -6.81
N ILE A 380 -1.28 -9.64 -5.87
CA ILE A 380 -1.26 -9.21 -4.47
C ILE A 380 -0.67 -7.79 -4.33
N PHE A 381 0.43 -7.48 -5.04
CA PHE A 381 0.99 -6.13 -5.04
C PHE A 381 -0.04 -5.11 -5.53
N GLU A 382 -0.70 -5.39 -6.66
CA GLU A 382 -1.75 -4.53 -7.22
C GLU A 382 -2.93 -4.37 -6.26
N THR A 383 -3.40 -5.46 -5.63
CA THR A 383 -4.47 -5.42 -4.62
C THR A 383 -4.08 -4.53 -3.44
N LEU A 384 -2.85 -4.67 -2.93
CA LEU A 384 -2.35 -3.89 -1.81
C LEU A 384 -2.20 -2.41 -2.18
N TYR A 385 -1.71 -2.11 -3.39
CA TYR A 385 -1.63 -0.75 -3.90
C TYR A 385 -3.02 -0.11 -4.02
N LEU A 386 -4.00 -0.82 -4.62
CA LEU A 386 -5.36 -0.34 -4.78
C LEU A 386 -6.07 -0.14 -3.43
N LEU A 387 -5.81 -1.01 -2.44
CA LEU A 387 -6.32 -0.85 -1.08
C LEU A 387 -5.78 0.42 -0.41
N LEU A 388 -4.48 0.68 -0.53
CA LEU A 388 -3.87 1.93 -0.05
C LEU A 388 -4.43 3.15 -0.78
N TYR A 389 -4.60 3.04 -2.10
CA TYR A 389 -5.15 4.10 -2.92
C TYR A 389 -6.61 4.41 -2.60
N PHE A 390 -7.41 3.41 -2.22
CA PHE A 390 -8.79 3.65 -1.82
C PHE A 390 -8.88 4.60 -0.62
N ILE A 391 -8.02 4.40 0.39
CA ILE A 391 -8.05 5.13 1.68
C ILE A 391 -7.13 6.35 1.76
N THR A 392 -6.27 6.58 0.76
CA THR A 392 -5.28 7.66 0.74
C THR A 392 -5.46 8.52 -0.49
N ALA A 393 -5.55 9.83 -0.30
CA ALA A 393 -5.78 10.81 -1.36
C ALA A 393 -4.53 11.03 -2.23
N VAL A 394 -4.17 10.03 -3.04
CA VAL A 394 -3.00 10.09 -3.93
C VAL A 394 -3.35 10.28 -5.42
N THR A 395 -4.61 10.61 -5.71
CA THR A 395 -5.15 10.78 -7.07
C THR A 395 -4.46 11.89 -7.85
N THR A 396 -3.82 12.84 -7.17
CA THR A 396 -3.08 13.94 -7.79
C THR A 396 -1.60 13.67 -8.01
N TYR A 397 -1.05 12.63 -7.39
CA TYR A 397 0.39 12.41 -7.37
C TYR A 397 0.91 11.52 -8.53
N PRO A 398 2.16 11.72 -8.98
CA PRO A 398 2.78 10.97 -10.06
C PRO A 398 2.86 9.46 -9.83
N ILE A 399 2.92 9.01 -8.57
CA ILE A 399 3.01 7.57 -8.24
C ILE A 399 1.82 6.77 -8.77
N LEU A 400 0.62 7.36 -8.82
CA LEU A 400 -0.53 6.75 -9.47
C LEU A 400 -0.33 6.59 -10.98
N ARG A 401 0.19 7.62 -11.66
CA ARG A 401 0.47 7.56 -13.11
C ARG A 401 1.52 6.51 -13.40
N PHE A 402 2.55 6.43 -12.57
CA PHE A 402 3.55 5.38 -12.67
C PHE A 402 2.93 3.99 -12.47
N PHE A 403 2.06 3.81 -11.48
CA PHE A 403 1.34 2.55 -11.28
C PHE A 403 0.48 2.16 -12.49
N ILE A 404 -0.26 3.11 -13.08
CA ILE A 404 -1.04 2.89 -14.32
C ILE A 404 -0.10 2.47 -15.46
N ALA A 405 0.99 3.21 -15.70
CA ALA A 405 1.97 2.86 -16.73
C ALA A 405 2.56 1.45 -16.52
N TYR A 406 2.86 1.11 -15.26
CA TYR A 406 3.38 -0.20 -14.86
C TYR A 406 2.40 -1.32 -15.20
N ILE A 407 1.14 -1.28 -14.75
CA ILE A 407 0.18 -2.36 -15.01
C ILE A 407 -0.22 -2.46 -16.49
N LEU A 408 -0.18 -1.35 -17.24
CA LEU A 408 -0.42 -1.34 -18.69
C LEU A 408 0.69 -2.08 -19.46
N LEU A 409 1.95 -1.98 -19.01
CA LEU A 409 3.08 -2.64 -19.66
C LEU A 409 3.52 -3.97 -19.04
N TYR A 410 3.08 -4.27 -17.82
CA TYR A 410 3.46 -5.51 -17.17
C TYR A 410 2.98 -6.71 -17.97
N ASP A 411 3.91 -7.59 -18.34
CA ASP A 411 3.62 -8.78 -19.12
C ASP A 411 3.61 -10.01 -18.20
N TYR A 412 2.41 -10.41 -17.79
CA TYR A 412 2.21 -11.56 -16.90
C TYR A 412 2.72 -12.89 -17.51
N GLU A 413 2.72 -13.03 -18.84
CA GLU A 413 3.13 -14.28 -19.50
C GLU A 413 4.65 -14.39 -19.61
N LYS A 414 5.33 -13.28 -19.90
CA LYS A 414 6.81 -13.26 -20.05
C LYS A 414 7.54 -13.33 -18.71
N ASN A 415 7.01 -12.67 -17.69
CA ASN A 415 7.67 -12.58 -16.38
C ASN A 415 7.47 -13.84 -15.50
N PHE A 416 6.54 -14.73 -15.86
CA PHE A 416 6.34 -16.04 -15.22
C PHE A 416 7.63 -16.90 -15.12
N CYS A 417 8.58 -16.72 -16.05
CA CYS A 417 9.80 -17.52 -16.11
C CYS A 417 10.87 -17.16 -15.05
N ILE A 418 10.68 -16.07 -14.28
CA ILE A 418 11.67 -15.61 -13.29
C ILE A 418 11.37 -16.25 -11.92
N LYS A 419 12.12 -17.28 -11.53
CA LYS A 419 12.00 -17.89 -10.20
C LYS A 419 12.42 -16.92 -9.10
N ARG A 420 11.51 -16.66 -8.16
CA ARG A 420 11.77 -15.84 -6.97
C ARG A 420 12.48 -16.63 -5.88
N ASP A 421 13.41 -15.98 -5.17
CA ASP A 421 14.11 -16.52 -4.02
C ASP A 421 13.58 -15.90 -2.72
N ASP A 422 12.63 -16.58 -2.09
CA ASP A 422 12.15 -16.25 -0.75
C ASP A 422 12.37 -17.45 0.17
N TRP A 423 13.34 -17.32 1.07
CA TRP A 423 13.71 -18.40 1.98
C TRP A 423 12.63 -18.69 3.03
N VAL A 424 11.87 -17.69 3.47
CA VAL A 424 10.77 -17.89 4.42
C VAL A 424 9.65 -18.65 3.74
N GLU A 425 9.28 -18.25 2.52
CA GLU A 425 8.30 -18.96 1.70
C GLU A 425 8.72 -20.40 1.46
N LYS A 426 9.98 -20.65 1.05
CA LYS A 426 10.52 -22.01 0.85
C LYS A 426 10.42 -22.85 2.12
N LYS A 427 10.83 -22.32 3.27
CA LYS A 427 10.74 -23.01 4.56
C LYS A 427 9.29 -23.31 4.96
N LEU A 428 8.38 -22.35 4.81
CA LEU A 428 6.97 -22.55 5.10
C LEU A 428 6.35 -23.58 4.16
N ASN A 429 6.66 -23.55 2.87
CA ASN A 429 6.20 -24.54 1.90
C ASN A 429 6.65 -25.96 2.26
N ILE A 430 7.93 -26.16 2.61
CA ILE A 430 8.46 -27.45 3.08
C ILE A 430 7.77 -27.89 4.39
N PHE A 431 7.56 -26.95 5.31
CA PHE A 431 6.91 -27.21 6.59
C PHE A 431 5.45 -27.64 6.43
N LEU A 432 4.70 -26.97 5.55
CA LEU A 432 3.28 -27.28 5.30
C LEU A 432 3.15 -28.58 4.50
N SER A 433 3.92 -28.76 3.44
CA SER A 433 3.83 -29.98 2.60
C SER A 433 4.16 -31.24 3.39
N SER A 434 5.17 -31.20 4.27
CA SER A 434 5.52 -32.34 5.14
C SER A 434 4.48 -32.64 6.21
N ARG A 435 3.53 -31.74 6.49
CA ARG A 435 2.59 -31.82 7.62
C ARG A 435 1.13 -31.63 7.21
N ASN A 436 0.80 -32.06 5.99
CA ASN A 436 -0.58 -32.09 5.52
C ASN A 436 -1.37 -33.22 6.20
N TYR A 437 -2.62 -32.92 6.56
CA TYR A 437 -3.60 -33.84 7.15
C TYR A 437 -4.94 -33.66 6.44
N SER A 438 -5.80 -34.68 6.48
CA SER A 438 -7.17 -34.52 6.01
C SER A 438 -7.93 -33.55 6.91
N ILE A 439 -8.82 -32.77 6.30
CA ILE A 439 -9.71 -31.85 7.03
C ILE A 439 -10.56 -32.63 8.07
N GLN A 440 -10.92 -33.89 7.76
CA GLN A 440 -11.68 -34.75 8.67
C GLN A 440 -10.93 -35.02 9.99
N THR A 441 -9.62 -35.22 9.95
CA THR A 441 -8.80 -35.38 11.17
C THR A 441 -8.83 -34.13 12.05
N TYR A 442 -8.82 -32.94 11.45
CA TYR A 442 -8.93 -31.68 12.19
C TYR A 442 -10.29 -31.55 12.88
N VAL A 443 -11.38 -31.85 12.16
CA VAL A 443 -12.74 -31.81 12.68
C VAL A 443 -12.92 -32.78 13.86
N GLN A 444 -12.34 -33.98 13.81
CA GLN A 444 -12.38 -34.93 14.92
C GLN A 444 -11.70 -34.40 16.19
N ILE A 445 -10.58 -33.70 16.05
CA ILE A 445 -9.86 -33.13 17.20
C ILE A 445 -10.61 -31.95 17.81
N ILE A 446 -11.28 -31.14 16.97
CA ILE A 446 -12.19 -30.08 17.46
C ILE A 446 -13.33 -30.73 18.26
N LYS A 447 -13.98 -31.76 17.72
CA LYS A 447 -15.07 -32.47 18.42
C LYS A 447 -14.62 -33.02 19.77
N ARG A 448 -13.42 -33.61 19.85
CA ARG A 448 -12.84 -34.13 21.11
C ARG A 448 -12.56 -33.05 22.15
N ASN A 449 -12.26 -31.83 21.74
CA ASN A 449 -11.93 -30.71 22.63
C ASN A 449 -13.09 -29.71 22.81
N LYS A 450 -14.30 -30.01 22.30
CA LYS A 450 -15.43 -29.07 22.25
C LYS A 450 -15.73 -28.44 23.62
N SER A 451 -15.80 -29.23 24.69
CA SER A 451 -16.06 -28.72 26.04
C SER A 451 -15.01 -27.73 26.52
N LYS A 452 -13.72 -28.05 26.33
CA LYS A 452 -12.62 -27.16 26.70
C LYS A 452 -12.68 -25.84 25.94
N ILE A 453 -12.93 -25.89 24.63
CA ILE A 453 -13.06 -24.67 23.79
C ILE A 453 -14.13 -23.75 24.35
N TRP A 454 -15.32 -24.29 24.64
CA TRP A 454 -16.43 -23.51 25.18
C TRP A 454 -16.10 -22.92 26.55
N VAL A 455 -15.60 -23.73 27.49
CA VAL A 455 -15.27 -23.27 28.85
C VAL A 455 -14.23 -22.15 28.83
N THR A 456 -13.14 -22.30 28.09
CA THR A 456 -12.09 -21.27 28.02
C THR A 456 -12.58 -20.00 27.33
N SER A 457 -13.36 -20.13 26.26
CA SER A 457 -13.86 -18.96 25.51
C SER A 457 -14.89 -18.16 26.30
N THR A 458 -15.78 -18.86 27.01
CA THR A 458 -16.72 -18.22 27.95
C THR A 458 -15.98 -17.55 29.10
N GLY A 459 -14.92 -18.17 29.64
CA GLY A 459 -14.07 -17.56 30.66
C GLY A 459 -13.39 -16.27 30.19
N VAL A 460 -12.82 -16.27 28.98
CA VAL A 460 -12.24 -15.06 28.37
C VAL A 460 -13.31 -13.99 28.16
N CYS A 461 -14.50 -14.35 27.66
CA CYS A 461 -15.61 -13.42 27.49
C CYS A 461 -15.99 -12.76 28.83
N ILE A 462 -16.16 -13.55 29.90
CA ILE A 462 -16.47 -13.04 31.24
C ILE A 462 -15.34 -12.14 31.76
N ALA A 463 -14.07 -12.52 31.61
CA ALA A 463 -12.95 -11.69 32.05
C ALA A 463 -12.88 -10.35 31.29
N THR A 464 -13.11 -10.39 29.97
CA THR A 464 -13.13 -9.19 29.11
C THR A 464 -14.30 -8.28 29.49
N CYS A 465 -15.49 -8.88 29.72
CA CYS A 465 -16.65 -8.22 30.31
C CYS A 465 -16.26 -7.53 31.62
N THR A 466 -15.75 -8.26 32.61
CA THR A 466 -15.43 -7.70 33.93
C THR A 466 -14.43 -6.55 33.83
N PHE A 467 -13.39 -6.67 33.00
CA PHE A 467 -12.41 -5.62 32.79
C PHE A 467 -13.02 -4.35 32.17
N LEU A 468 -13.91 -4.49 31.18
CA LEU A 468 -14.58 -3.35 30.54
C LEU A 468 -15.57 -2.66 31.47
N VAL A 469 -16.32 -3.41 32.30
CA VAL A 469 -17.20 -2.82 33.34
C VAL A 469 -16.37 -1.97 34.31
N LEU A 470 -15.23 -2.49 34.76
CA LEU A 470 -14.33 -1.78 35.68
C LEU A 470 -13.76 -0.50 35.06
N LYS A 471 -13.53 -0.50 33.74
CA LYS A 471 -12.96 0.64 33.01
C LYS A 471 -14.00 1.72 32.68
N GLU A 472 -15.15 1.36 32.11
CA GLU A 472 -16.13 2.33 31.60
C GLU A 472 -17.13 2.81 32.67
N LYS A 473 -17.22 2.13 33.83
CA LYS A 473 -18.16 2.46 34.93
C LYS A 473 -19.64 2.61 34.51
N ALA A 474 -20.01 2.18 33.30
CA ALA A 474 -21.36 2.22 32.75
C ALA A 474 -21.58 1.07 31.77
N PHE A 475 -22.80 0.54 31.70
CA PHE A 475 -23.18 -0.50 30.75
C PHE A 475 -23.59 0.14 29.41
N SER A 476 -22.84 -0.12 28.35
CA SER A 476 -23.03 0.48 27.02
C SER A 476 -23.24 -0.61 25.94
N LEU A 477 -23.79 -0.27 24.78
CA LEU A 477 -23.85 -1.21 23.64
C LEU A 477 -22.44 -1.68 23.21
N MET A 478 -21.44 -0.81 23.37
CA MET A 478 -20.03 -1.11 23.08
C MET A 478 -19.49 -2.24 23.95
N PHE A 479 -19.99 -2.36 25.19
CA PHE A 479 -19.67 -3.47 26.07
C PHE A 479 -20.00 -4.83 25.44
N ILE A 480 -21.23 -4.97 24.93
CA ILE A 480 -21.70 -6.22 24.31
C ILE A 480 -20.86 -6.54 23.08
N VAL A 481 -20.55 -5.53 22.27
CA VAL A 481 -19.73 -5.68 21.06
C VAL A 481 -18.31 -6.15 21.40
N TYR A 482 -17.62 -5.50 22.34
CA TYR A 482 -16.26 -5.89 22.72
C TYR A 482 -16.20 -7.27 23.36
N SER A 483 -17.19 -7.65 24.15
CA SER A 483 -17.27 -8.98 24.76
C SER A 483 -17.53 -10.07 23.73
N LEU A 484 -18.39 -9.83 22.74
CA LEU A 484 -18.59 -10.74 21.61
C LEU A 484 -17.33 -10.87 20.73
N LEU A 485 -16.61 -9.76 20.51
CA LEU A 485 -15.32 -9.78 19.82
C LEU A 485 -14.30 -10.60 20.62
N GLY A 486 -14.20 -10.40 21.94
CA GLY A 486 -13.32 -11.17 22.83
C GLY A 486 -13.63 -12.66 22.80
N PHE A 487 -14.90 -13.05 22.90
CA PHE A 487 -15.34 -14.43 22.77
C PHE A 487 -14.93 -15.03 21.41
N SER A 488 -15.29 -14.36 20.31
CA SER A 488 -15.01 -14.83 18.95
C SER A 488 -13.50 -14.99 18.69
N THR A 489 -12.71 -14.03 19.16
CA THR A 489 -11.23 -14.06 19.11
C THR A 489 -10.68 -15.27 19.85
N SER A 490 -11.16 -15.52 21.08
CA SER A 490 -10.70 -16.64 21.89
C SER A 490 -10.99 -18.00 21.23
N VAL A 491 -12.20 -18.19 20.67
CA VAL A 491 -12.58 -19.39 19.93
C VAL A 491 -11.62 -19.63 18.76
N LEU A 492 -11.40 -18.61 17.93
CA LEU A 492 -10.52 -18.71 16.75
C LEU A 492 -9.07 -19.01 17.14
N LEU A 493 -8.54 -18.38 18.20
CA LEU A 493 -7.21 -18.65 18.73
C LEU A 493 -7.06 -20.09 19.20
N ILE A 494 -8.06 -20.64 19.91
CA ILE A 494 -8.03 -22.03 20.36
C ILE A 494 -8.08 -22.99 19.16
N LEU A 495 -8.90 -22.71 18.15
CA LEU A 495 -8.96 -23.53 16.93
C LEU A 495 -7.62 -23.52 16.19
N LEU A 496 -6.99 -22.34 16.03
CA LEU A 496 -5.65 -22.21 15.45
C LEU A 496 -4.59 -22.94 16.30
N PHE A 497 -4.69 -22.87 17.63
CA PHE A 497 -3.79 -23.58 18.54
C PHE A 497 -3.92 -25.11 18.42
N LEU A 498 -5.15 -25.63 18.30
CA LEU A 498 -5.38 -27.06 18.04
C LEU A 498 -4.76 -27.49 16.71
N TYR A 499 -4.88 -26.65 15.68
CA TYR A 499 -4.24 -26.86 14.38
C TYR A 499 -2.71 -26.88 14.48
N ILE A 500 -2.10 -25.92 15.20
CA ILE A 500 -0.65 -25.87 15.43
C ILE A 500 -0.19 -27.14 16.18
N THR A 501 -0.91 -27.53 17.22
CA THR A 501 -0.60 -28.73 18.02
C THR A 501 -0.62 -30.01 17.17
N LEU A 502 -1.61 -30.11 16.27
CA LEU A 502 -1.74 -31.19 15.29
C LEU A 502 -0.52 -31.30 14.39
N ILE A 503 -0.13 -30.18 13.80
CA ILE A 503 1.02 -30.09 12.89
C ILE A 503 2.34 -30.38 13.63
N ILE A 504 2.48 -29.97 14.89
CA ILE A 504 3.69 -30.24 15.69
C ILE A 504 3.79 -31.72 16.08
N LYS A 505 2.68 -32.39 16.43
CA LYS A 505 2.68 -33.79 16.89
C LYS A 505 3.21 -34.80 15.86
N LYS A 506 3.11 -34.52 14.55
CA LYS A 506 3.69 -35.38 13.48
C LYS A 506 5.20 -35.62 13.68
N ASN A 507 5.90 -34.61 14.18
CA ASN A 507 7.36 -34.64 14.33
C ASN A 507 7.84 -35.67 15.36
N LYS A 508 6.98 -36.11 16.29
CA LYS A 508 7.29 -37.11 17.31
C LYS A 508 7.02 -38.57 16.87
N LYS A 509 6.37 -38.79 15.72
CA LYS A 509 6.12 -40.14 15.17
C LYS A 509 7.08 -40.54 14.04
N MET A 510 7.96 -39.63 13.60
CA MET A 510 8.97 -39.87 12.57
C MET A 510 10.42 -39.75 13.09
N LYS A 511 10.58 -39.57 14.39
CA LYS A 511 11.79 -39.90 15.16
C LYS A 511 11.43 -41.08 16.04
#